data_AF-A0A972YYK7-F1
#
_entry.id   AF-A0A972YYK7-F1
#
_cell.length_a   1.000
_cell.length_b   1.000
_cell.length_c   1.000
_cell.angle_alpha   90.00
_cell.angle_beta   90.00
_cell.angle_gamma   90.00
#
_symmetry.space_group_name_H-M   'P 1'
#
loop_
_entity.id
_entity.type
_entity.pdbx_description
1 polymer ?
#
loop_
_entity_poly.entity_id
_entity_poly.type
_entity_poly.pdbx_seq_one_letter_code
_entity_poly.pdbx_strand_id
1 'polypeptide(L)'
;MTSMVTAVPAADTATAVVRELRATRLQRRLGDTEWFDVAYRAYLFALGGLIATVVVSDAIRSQLTDEIDAAVLVDRGPAIIGLLVAAAIAAGVRSGADGGPVAVEAADVRHLLLAPVARSAVLRTPTAQRLRSVAFAGAVIGGAVGQFVAIEQPGSRAAWGAAGALAGAATGAAFVACAVLAHSIRLSRPAATVAASVLLGWQLVAAYTAWVDADRRVIGPCDTIGAVALWGVEVNALDALGVAAVVALVLGALVRCGRLRIDALVRRADLVSQLRFAATTQDLRTVVLLRRQL
;
A
#
# COMPACT_ATOMS: atom_id res chain seq x y z
N MET A 1 37.99 26.63 -33.84
CA MET A 1 37.02 26.55 -32.73
C MET A 1 35.99 25.49 -33.08
N THR A 2 36.26 24.24 -32.72
CA THR A 2 35.42 23.10 -33.07
C THR A 2 34.31 23.02 -32.02
N SER A 3 33.09 23.38 -32.43
CA SER A 3 31.90 23.24 -31.61
C SER A 3 31.69 21.75 -31.31
N MET A 4 32.07 21.33 -30.10
CA MET A 4 31.79 20.00 -29.58
C MET A 4 30.31 19.97 -29.24
N VAL A 5 29.47 19.66 -30.24
CA VAL A 5 28.06 19.35 -30.03
C VAL A 5 28.03 18.09 -29.19
N THR A 6 27.77 18.23 -27.90
CA THR A 6 27.49 17.11 -27.00
C THR A 6 26.20 16.46 -27.48
N ALA A 7 26.35 15.39 -28.26
CA ALA A 7 25.23 14.59 -28.70
C ALA A 7 24.46 14.09 -27.46
N VAL A 8 23.23 14.56 -27.31
CA VAL A 8 22.33 14.05 -26.27
C VAL A 8 22.13 12.56 -26.57
N PRO A 9 22.48 11.65 -25.64
CA PRO A 9 22.30 10.23 -25.87
C PRO A 9 20.83 9.93 -26.18
N ALA A 10 20.58 8.99 -27.10
CA ALA A 10 19.23 8.54 -27.39
C ALA A 10 18.53 8.07 -26.09
N ALA A 11 17.21 8.31 -25.99
CA ALA A 11 16.45 8.08 -24.76
C ALA A 11 16.55 6.63 -24.24
N ASP A 12 16.70 5.67 -25.15
CA ASP A 12 16.89 4.25 -24.83
C ASP A 12 18.25 4.00 -24.18
N THR A 13 19.32 4.63 -24.69
CA THR A 13 20.67 4.56 -24.13
C THR A 13 20.71 5.13 -22.72
N ALA A 14 20.06 6.28 -22.49
CA ALA A 14 20.00 6.90 -21.18
C ALA A 14 19.24 6.03 -20.16
N THR A 15 18.16 5.38 -20.59
CA THR A 15 17.38 4.46 -19.74
C THR A 15 18.17 3.20 -19.40
N ALA A 16 18.92 2.66 -20.36
CA ALA A 16 19.80 1.51 -20.14
C ALA A 16 20.89 1.82 -19.10
N VAL A 17 21.54 2.97 -19.21
CA VAL A 17 22.57 3.42 -18.25
C VAL A 17 22.01 3.56 -16.82
N VAL A 18 20.80 4.11 -16.67
CA VAL A 18 20.14 4.19 -15.34
C VAL A 18 19.87 2.80 -14.77
N ARG A 19 19.43 1.86 -15.61
CA ARG A 19 19.17 0.48 -15.19
C ARG A 19 20.46 -0.23 -14.75
N GLU A 20 21.53 -0.04 -15.50
CA GLU A 20 22.85 -0.59 -15.18
C GLU A 20 23.41 -0.01 -13.88
N LEU A 21 23.41 1.31 -13.71
CA LEU A 21 23.81 1.97 -12.46
C LEU A 21 23.07 1.43 -11.24
N ARG A 22 21.76 1.22 -11.36
CA ARG A 22 20.94 0.63 -10.30
C ARG A 22 21.30 -0.83 -10.02
N ALA A 23 21.52 -1.62 -11.07
CA ALA A 23 21.95 -3.02 -10.92
C ALA A 23 23.29 -3.11 -10.18
N THR A 24 24.27 -2.29 -10.56
CA THR A 24 25.59 -2.24 -9.92
C THR A 24 25.52 -1.79 -8.46
N ARG A 25 24.70 -0.77 -8.14
CA ARG A 25 24.47 -0.35 -6.75
C ARG A 25 23.81 -1.44 -5.91
N LEU A 26 22.81 -2.11 -6.48
CA LEU A 26 22.12 -3.21 -5.81
C LEU A 26 23.08 -4.37 -5.53
N GLN A 27 23.90 -4.76 -6.52
CA GLN A 27 24.93 -5.80 -6.36
C GLN A 27 25.92 -5.45 -5.25
N ARG A 28 26.42 -4.21 -5.19
CA ARG A 28 27.30 -3.76 -4.11
C ARG A 28 26.62 -3.83 -2.73
N ARG A 29 25.38 -3.33 -2.63
CA ARG A 29 24.63 -3.38 -1.36
C ARG A 29 24.35 -4.80 -0.90
N LEU A 30 23.97 -5.70 -1.81
CA LEU A 30 23.69 -7.09 -1.48
C LEU A 30 24.96 -7.87 -1.12
N GLY A 31 26.10 -7.53 -1.74
CA GLY A 31 27.40 -8.10 -1.39
C GLY A 31 27.86 -7.72 0.02
N ASP A 32 27.55 -6.50 0.47
CA ASP A 32 27.88 -6.02 1.82
C ASP A 32 26.84 -6.41 2.88
N THR A 33 25.66 -6.91 2.47
CA THR A 33 24.62 -7.30 3.42
C THR A 33 24.82 -8.76 3.81
N GLU A 34 25.21 -9.01 5.06
CA GLU A 34 25.22 -10.36 5.60
C GLU A 34 23.80 -10.93 5.53
N TRP A 35 23.66 -12.08 4.85
CA TRP A 35 22.38 -12.77 4.65
C TRP A 35 21.65 -13.03 5.99
N PHE A 36 22.41 -13.17 7.08
CA PHE A 36 21.91 -13.34 8.43
C PHE A 36 21.10 -12.13 8.91
N ASP A 37 21.53 -10.90 8.61
CA ASP A 37 20.81 -9.69 9.03
C ASP A 37 19.47 -9.55 8.28
N VAL A 38 19.42 -10.01 7.02
CA VAL A 38 18.18 -10.11 6.23
C VAL A 38 17.24 -11.16 6.82
N ALA A 39 17.76 -12.36 7.11
CA ALA A 39 16.98 -13.44 7.70
C ALA A 39 16.46 -13.06 9.09
N TYR A 40 17.28 -12.39 9.91
CA TYR A 40 16.91 -11.90 11.23
C TYR A 40 15.81 -10.83 11.16
N ARG A 41 15.90 -9.86 10.24
CA ARG A 41 14.82 -8.89 10.03
C ARG A 41 13.53 -9.55 9.56
N ALA A 42 13.61 -10.52 8.66
CA ALA A 42 12.44 -11.28 8.21
C ALA A 42 11.80 -12.05 9.37
N TYR A 43 12.63 -12.71 10.19
CA TYR A 43 12.20 -13.39 11.41
C TYR A 43 11.52 -12.43 12.40
N LEU A 44 12.12 -11.27 12.69
CA LEU A 44 11.54 -10.28 13.59
C LEU A 44 10.21 -9.74 13.07
N PHE A 45 10.09 -9.52 11.76
CA PHE A 45 8.81 -9.13 11.16
C PHE A 45 7.75 -10.23 11.27
N ALA A 46 8.12 -11.47 11.03
CA ALA A 46 7.23 -12.62 11.16
C ALA A 46 6.78 -12.79 12.62
N LEU A 47 7.71 -12.71 13.57
CA LEU A 47 7.44 -12.83 15.00
C LEU A 47 6.56 -11.68 15.51
N GLY A 48 6.89 -10.44 15.15
CA GLY A 48 6.08 -9.27 15.52
C GLY A 48 4.68 -9.34 14.91
N GLY A 49 4.57 -9.79 13.66
CA GLY A 49 3.29 -10.04 13.01
C GLY A 49 2.48 -11.12 13.71
N LEU A 50 3.11 -12.23 14.11
CA LEU A 50 2.48 -13.31 14.86
C LEU A 50 1.94 -12.81 16.21
N ILE A 51 2.76 -12.10 16.98
CA ILE A 51 2.38 -11.53 18.28
C ILE A 51 1.21 -10.56 18.12
N ALA A 52 1.29 -9.63 17.17
CA ALA A 52 0.20 -8.70 16.90
C ALA A 52 -1.09 -9.44 16.53
N THR A 53 -1.00 -10.51 15.76
CA THR A 53 -2.17 -11.29 15.36
C THR A 53 -2.80 -12.02 16.55
N VAL A 54 -2.00 -12.60 17.45
CA VAL A 54 -2.50 -13.23 18.67
C VAL A 54 -3.21 -12.21 19.56
N VAL A 55 -2.61 -11.04 19.77
CA VAL A 55 -3.19 -9.97 20.60
C VAL A 55 -4.51 -9.45 20.02
N VAL A 56 -4.55 -9.22 18.71
CA VAL A 56 -5.79 -8.78 18.02
C VAL A 56 -6.86 -9.88 18.08
N SER A 57 -6.46 -11.15 17.92
CA SER A 57 -7.39 -12.28 18.00
C SER A 57 -7.99 -12.45 19.39
N ASP A 58 -7.20 -12.28 20.45
CA ASP A 58 -7.69 -12.34 21.84
C ASP A 58 -8.64 -11.19 22.17
N ALA A 59 -8.30 -9.98 21.72
CA ALA A 59 -9.16 -8.81 21.87
C ALA A 59 -10.52 -9.00 21.16
N ILE A 60 -10.51 -9.55 19.95
CA ILE A 60 -11.72 -9.84 19.16
C ILE A 60 -12.54 -10.96 19.81
N ARG A 61 -11.88 -12.04 20.26
CA ARG A 61 -12.53 -13.17 20.93
C ARG A 61 -13.24 -12.78 22.23
N SER A 62 -12.66 -11.84 22.98
CA SER A 62 -13.29 -11.33 24.21
C SER A 62 -14.63 -10.59 23.95
N GLN A 63 -14.89 -10.19 22.70
CA GLN A 63 -16.10 -9.48 22.29
C GLN A 63 -17.10 -10.33 21.48
N LEU A 64 -16.71 -11.54 21.06
CA LEU A 64 -17.59 -12.46 20.32
C LEU A 64 -18.10 -13.54 21.27
N THR A 65 -19.23 -13.27 21.91
CA THR A 65 -19.93 -14.23 22.79
C THR A 65 -20.91 -15.14 22.04
N ASP A 66 -21.22 -14.86 20.78
CA ASP A 66 -22.10 -15.68 19.92
C ASP A 66 -21.36 -16.12 18.65
N GLU A 67 -21.48 -17.41 18.29
CA GLU A 67 -21.08 -17.95 16.99
C GLU A 67 -21.85 -17.23 15.88
N ILE A 68 -21.15 -16.43 15.07
CA ILE A 68 -21.75 -15.82 13.87
C ILE A 68 -21.86 -16.90 12.79
N ASP A 69 -23.09 -17.20 12.39
CA ASP A 69 -23.38 -18.12 11.29
C ASP A 69 -22.73 -17.62 9.98
N ALA A 70 -22.22 -18.56 9.18
CA ALA A 70 -21.52 -18.28 7.93
C ALA A 70 -22.39 -17.51 6.94
N ALA A 71 -23.71 -17.77 6.94
CA ALA A 71 -24.66 -17.03 6.11
C ALA A 71 -24.70 -15.54 6.49
N VAL A 72 -24.69 -15.21 7.79
CA VAL A 72 -24.66 -13.82 8.28
C VAL A 72 -23.31 -13.17 7.95
N LEU A 73 -22.22 -13.94 8.02
CA LEU A 73 -20.89 -13.46 7.69
C LEU A 73 -20.75 -13.08 6.22
N VAL A 74 -21.19 -13.94 5.29
CA VAL A 74 -21.13 -13.67 3.84
C VAL A 74 -22.04 -12.48 3.47
N ASP A 75 -23.18 -12.39 4.13
CA ASP A 75 -24.19 -11.38 3.84
C ASP A 75 -23.86 -9.98 4.40
N ARG A 76 -23.26 -9.89 5.61
CA ARG A 76 -23.01 -8.61 6.31
C ARG A 76 -21.53 -8.27 6.48
N GLY A 77 -20.65 -9.26 6.42
CA GLY A 77 -19.20 -9.09 6.55
C GLY A 77 -18.56 -8.21 5.48
N PRO A 78 -18.96 -8.26 4.19
CA PRO A 78 -18.33 -7.47 3.14
C PRO A 78 -18.32 -5.97 3.43
N ALA A 79 -19.39 -5.42 4.02
CA ALA A 79 -19.50 -3.99 4.30
C ALA A 79 -18.54 -3.52 5.42
N ILE A 80 -18.35 -4.34 6.46
CA ILE A 80 -17.39 -4.05 7.55
C ILE A 80 -15.95 -4.18 7.06
N ILE A 81 -15.63 -5.26 6.32
CA ILE A 81 -14.29 -5.43 5.77
C ILE A 81 -14.01 -4.30 4.76
N GLY A 82 -15.00 -3.96 3.94
CA GLY A 82 -14.97 -2.82 3.02
C GLY A 82 -14.69 -1.49 3.72
N LEU A 83 -15.09 -1.29 4.99
CA LEU A 83 -14.75 -0.11 5.79
C LEU A 83 -13.23 0.00 6.02
N LEU A 84 -12.55 -1.11 6.30
CA LEU A 84 -11.08 -1.12 6.43
C LEU A 84 -10.41 -0.78 5.09
N VAL A 85 -10.95 -1.29 3.99
CA VAL A 85 -10.46 -0.98 2.63
C VAL A 85 -10.66 0.49 2.30
N ALA A 86 -11.84 1.05 2.59
CA ALA A 86 -12.15 2.47 2.41
C ALA A 86 -11.24 3.36 3.25
N ALA A 87 -10.95 2.97 4.50
CA ALA A 87 -10.01 3.66 5.37
C ALA A 87 -8.58 3.65 4.80
N ALA A 88 -8.13 2.51 4.26
CA ALA A 88 -6.85 2.43 3.57
C ALA A 88 -6.83 3.36 2.34
N ILE A 89 -7.86 3.34 1.49
CA ILE A 89 -7.94 4.23 0.32
C ILE A 89 -7.93 5.72 0.75
N ALA A 90 -8.75 6.08 1.75
CA ALA A 90 -8.82 7.43 2.30
C ALA A 90 -7.46 7.91 2.85
N ALA A 91 -6.77 7.06 3.60
CA ALA A 91 -5.43 7.32 4.09
C ALA A 91 -4.43 7.51 2.94
N GLY A 92 -4.56 6.71 1.88
CA GLY A 92 -3.77 6.84 0.66
C GLY A 92 -3.97 8.20 -0.01
N VAL A 93 -5.23 8.57 -0.25
CA VAL A 93 -5.61 9.87 -0.87
C VAL A 93 -5.06 11.04 -0.06
N ARG A 94 -5.23 11.04 1.27
CA ARG A 94 -4.66 12.08 2.15
C ARG A 94 -3.13 12.13 2.08
N SER A 95 -2.48 10.98 2.23
CA SER A 95 -1.01 10.89 2.18
C SER A 95 -0.45 11.35 0.83
N GLY A 96 -1.16 11.07 -0.25
CA GLY A 96 -0.82 11.56 -1.59
C GLY A 96 -0.83 13.09 -1.69
N ALA A 97 -1.89 13.72 -1.17
CA ALA A 97 -2.02 15.17 -1.14
C ALA A 97 -0.95 15.87 -0.29
N ASP A 98 -0.45 15.20 0.75
CA ASP A 98 0.55 15.74 1.68
C ASP A 98 2.01 15.59 1.24
N GLY A 99 2.32 14.81 0.21
CA GLY A 99 3.71 14.69 -0.23
C GLY A 99 4.06 13.44 -1.05
N GLY A 100 3.09 12.55 -1.27
CA GLY A 100 3.24 11.39 -2.16
C GLY A 100 3.94 10.21 -1.48
N PRO A 101 3.51 8.96 -1.74
CA PRO A 101 3.84 7.79 -0.91
C PRO A 101 5.24 7.21 -1.14
N VAL A 102 5.95 7.67 -2.18
CA VAL A 102 7.22 7.10 -2.63
C VAL A 102 8.36 7.96 -2.10
N ALA A 103 9.18 7.40 -1.20
CA ALA A 103 10.46 7.99 -0.84
C ALA A 103 11.51 7.51 -1.86
N VAL A 104 12.03 8.43 -2.66
CA VAL A 104 13.12 8.16 -3.60
C VAL A 104 14.44 8.53 -2.93
N GLU A 105 15.53 7.85 -3.29
CA GLU A 105 16.85 8.18 -2.78
C GLU A 105 17.24 9.62 -3.16
N ALA A 106 17.79 10.40 -2.22
CA ALA A 106 18.10 11.81 -2.44
C ALA A 106 19.03 12.03 -3.64
N ALA A 107 19.96 11.09 -3.87
CA ALA A 107 20.85 11.08 -5.03
C ALA A 107 20.09 10.94 -6.36
N ASP A 108 19.08 10.06 -6.42
CA ASP A 108 18.26 9.89 -7.63
C ASP A 108 17.43 11.15 -7.91
N VAL A 109 16.92 11.80 -6.86
CA VAL A 109 16.17 13.05 -6.99
C VAL A 109 17.05 14.20 -7.50
N ARG A 110 18.27 14.36 -6.95
CA ARG A 110 19.17 15.47 -7.29
C ARG A 110 19.93 15.24 -8.60
N HIS A 111 20.24 14.00 -8.97
CA HIS A 111 21.05 13.70 -10.15
C HIS A 111 20.23 13.16 -11.33
N LEU A 112 19.27 12.26 -11.12
CA LEU A 112 18.54 11.61 -12.23
C LEU A 112 17.30 12.40 -12.65
N LEU A 113 16.59 13.06 -11.73
CA LEU A 113 15.40 13.85 -12.10
C LEU A 113 15.74 15.20 -12.75
N LEU A 114 17.01 15.64 -12.64
CA LEU A 114 17.55 16.81 -13.34
C LEU A 114 18.31 16.44 -14.62
N ALA A 115 18.67 15.16 -14.80
CA ALA A 115 19.28 14.67 -16.03
C ALA A 115 18.24 14.62 -17.18
N PRO A 116 18.68 14.64 -18.46
CA PRO A 116 17.80 14.53 -19.62
C PRO A 116 17.28 13.09 -19.82
N VAL A 117 16.64 12.53 -18.79
CA VAL A 117 16.03 11.19 -18.79
C VAL A 117 14.53 11.34 -18.51
N ALA A 118 13.72 10.51 -19.16
CA ALA A 118 12.29 10.50 -18.90
C ALA A 118 12.01 10.17 -17.42
N ARG A 119 11.34 11.08 -16.70
CA ARG A 119 11.04 10.93 -15.27
C ARG A 119 10.26 9.65 -14.95
N SER A 120 9.39 9.22 -15.86
CA SER A 120 8.66 7.96 -15.75
C SER A 120 9.60 6.74 -15.69
N ALA A 121 10.69 6.74 -16.46
CA ALA A 121 11.68 5.67 -16.43
C ALA A 121 12.40 5.60 -15.06
N VAL A 122 12.71 6.77 -14.47
CA VAL A 122 13.37 6.86 -13.16
C VAL A 122 12.42 6.42 -12.04
N LEU A 123 11.15 6.84 -12.08
CA LEU A 123 10.18 6.69 -10.98
C LEU A 123 9.36 5.39 -11.03
N ARG A 124 9.29 4.68 -12.16
CA ARG A 124 8.54 3.41 -12.27
C ARG A 124 9.03 2.35 -11.29
N THR A 125 10.34 2.12 -11.23
CA THR A 125 10.93 1.11 -10.35
C THR A 125 10.63 1.35 -8.86
N PRO A 126 10.90 2.54 -8.27
CA PRO A 126 10.61 2.76 -6.84
C PRO A 126 9.10 2.73 -6.57
N THR A 127 8.27 3.20 -7.51
CA THR A 127 6.81 3.11 -7.38
C THR A 127 6.33 1.66 -7.36
N ALA A 128 6.81 0.83 -8.29
CA ALA A 128 6.51 -0.60 -8.36
C ALA A 128 7.02 -1.36 -7.12
N GLN A 129 8.21 -1.02 -6.61
CA GLN A 129 8.75 -1.58 -5.38
C GLN A 129 7.86 -1.26 -4.18
N ARG A 130 7.40 -0.01 -4.05
CA ARG A 130 6.49 0.41 -2.97
C ARG A 130 5.14 -0.29 -3.04
N LEU A 131 4.56 -0.38 -4.25
CA LEU A 131 3.34 -1.13 -4.51
C LEU A 131 3.50 -2.58 -4.07
N ARG A 132 4.56 -3.25 -4.56
CA ARG A 132 4.84 -4.65 -4.22
C ARG A 132 5.05 -4.87 -2.74
N SER A 133 5.81 -4.01 -2.06
CA SER A 133 6.09 -4.18 -0.63
C SER A 133 4.84 -4.05 0.24
N VAL A 134 3.98 -3.07 -0.07
CA VAL A 134 2.77 -2.83 0.72
C VAL A 134 1.68 -3.85 0.38
N ALA A 135 1.54 -4.22 -0.90
CA ALA A 135 0.65 -5.31 -1.29
C ALA A 135 1.08 -6.65 -0.67
N PHE A 136 2.39 -6.94 -0.65
CA PHE A 136 2.90 -8.15 0.00
C PHE A 136 2.64 -8.15 1.51
N ALA A 137 2.91 -7.04 2.21
CA ALA A 137 2.60 -6.93 3.63
C ALA A 137 1.09 -7.12 3.90
N GLY A 138 0.24 -6.50 3.07
CA GLY A 138 -1.21 -6.70 3.11
C GLY A 138 -1.61 -8.14 2.88
N ALA A 139 -1.00 -8.83 1.92
CA ALA A 139 -1.25 -10.23 1.62
C ALA A 139 -0.91 -11.16 2.80
N VAL A 140 0.24 -10.92 3.45
CA VAL A 140 0.67 -11.69 4.61
C VAL A 140 -0.32 -11.51 5.77
N ILE A 141 -0.69 -10.27 6.08
CA ILE A 141 -1.64 -9.97 7.15
C ILE A 141 -3.01 -10.56 6.83
N GLY A 142 -3.56 -10.30 5.65
CA GLY A 142 -4.88 -10.78 5.25
C GLY A 142 -4.94 -12.31 5.18
N GLY A 143 -3.90 -12.95 4.64
CA GLY A 143 -3.82 -14.42 4.58
C GLY A 143 -3.72 -15.05 5.97
N ALA A 144 -2.97 -14.44 6.89
CA ALA A 144 -2.91 -14.89 8.28
C ALA A 144 -4.28 -14.76 8.96
N VAL A 145 -4.95 -13.62 8.84
CA VAL A 145 -6.33 -13.42 9.35
C VAL A 145 -7.28 -14.47 8.78
N GLY A 146 -7.21 -14.74 7.47
CA GLY A 146 -7.99 -15.80 6.83
C GLY A 146 -7.73 -17.19 7.44
N GLN A 147 -6.48 -17.54 7.74
CA GLN A 147 -6.18 -18.82 8.43
C GLN A 147 -6.84 -18.93 9.80
N PHE A 148 -6.94 -17.82 10.54
CA PHE A 148 -7.60 -17.81 11.85
C PHE A 148 -9.12 -17.98 11.70
N VAL A 149 -9.74 -17.31 10.73
CA VAL A 149 -11.18 -17.44 10.45
C VAL A 149 -11.55 -18.86 10.04
N ALA A 150 -10.68 -19.55 9.30
CA ALA A 150 -10.89 -20.94 8.86
C ALA A 150 -10.95 -21.97 10.00
N ILE A 151 -10.71 -21.58 11.25
CA ILE A 151 -10.87 -22.46 12.42
C ILE A 151 -12.34 -22.52 12.83
N GLU A 152 -13.06 -21.41 12.70
CA GLU A 152 -14.43 -21.23 13.21
C GLU A 152 -15.49 -21.26 12.10
N GLN A 153 -15.07 -21.20 10.83
CA GLN A 153 -15.97 -21.04 9.68
C GLN A 153 -15.81 -22.18 8.68
N PRO A 154 -16.89 -22.54 7.96
CA PRO A 154 -16.84 -23.57 6.94
C PRO A 154 -15.91 -23.18 5.78
N GLY A 155 -15.43 -24.19 5.05
CA GLY A 155 -14.51 -24.01 3.93
C GLY A 155 -13.09 -24.52 4.22
N SER A 156 -12.24 -24.49 3.20
CA SER A 156 -10.86 -24.97 3.35
C SER A 156 -9.95 -23.87 3.91
N ARG A 157 -9.00 -24.25 4.77
CA ARG A 157 -7.94 -23.32 5.23
C ARG A 157 -7.21 -22.66 4.07
N ALA A 158 -6.91 -23.40 3.01
CA ALA A 158 -6.24 -22.87 1.83
C ALA A 158 -7.06 -21.77 1.14
N ALA A 159 -8.38 -21.96 0.98
CA ALA A 159 -9.26 -20.99 0.37
C ALA A 159 -9.35 -19.70 1.19
N TRP A 160 -9.56 -19.79 2.50
CA TRP A 160 -9.55 -18.65 3.41
C TRP A 160 -8.21 -17.89 3.41
N GLY A 161 -7.09 -18.61 3.41
CA GLY A 161 -5.77 -18.01 3.30
C GLY A 161 -5.56 -17.26 1.99
N ALA A 162 -5.95 -17.87 0.86
CA ALA A 162 -5.83 -17.26 -0.46
C ALA A 162 -6.74 -16.04 -0.62
N ALA A 163 -8.00 -16.13 -0.17
CA ALA A 163 -8.99 -15.06 -0.18
C ALA A 163 -8.51 -13.85 0.65
N GLY A 164 -8.11 -14.10 1.90
CA GLY A 164 -7.57 -13.08 2.79
C GLY A 164 -6.29 -12.45 2.23
N ALA A 165 -5.38 -13.24 1.66
CA ALA A 165 -4.16 -12.73 1.05
C ALA A 165 -4.46 -11.85 -0.18
N LEU A 166 -5.43 -12.23 -1.01
CA LEU A 166 -5.80 -11.46 -2.20
C LEU A 166 -6.49 -10.15 -1.81
N ALA A 167 -7.43 -10.16 -0.87
CA ALA A 167 -8.08 -8.96 -0.35
C ALA A 167 -7.07 -8.02 0.35
N GLY A 168 -6.15 -8.57 1.14
CA GLY A 168 -5.08 -7.82 1.80
C GLY A 168 -4.10 -7.19 0.80
N ALA A 169 -3.70 -7.94 -0.23
CA ALA A 169 -2.88 -7.43 -1.33
C ALA A 169 -3.58 -6.29 -2.08
N ALA A 170 -4.86 -6.48 -2.42
CA ALA A 170 -5.67 -5.49 -3.11
C ALA A 170 -5.79 -4.20 -2.29
N THR A 171 -6.05 -4.32 -0.99
CA THR A 171 -6.13 -3.19 -0.05
C THR A 171 -4.82 -2.40 0.02
N GLY A 172 -3.69 -3.11 0.19
CA GLY A 172 -2.37 -2.48 0.25
C GLY A 172 -1.97 -1.81 -1.07
N ALA A 173 -2.30 -2.45 -2.21
CA ALA A 173 -2.08 -1.88 -3.53
C ALA A 173 -2.95 -0.63 -3.77
N ALA A 174 -4.23 -0.67 -3.38
CA ALA A 174 -5.16 0.45 -3.50
C ALA A 174 -4.67 1.66 -2.69
N PHE A 175 -4.22 1.46 -1.45
CA PHE A 175 -3.62 2.53 -0.63
C PHE A 175 -2.48 3.25 -1.38
N VAL A 176 -1.50 2.49 -1.89
CA VAL A 176 -0.35 3.09 -2.59
C VAL A 176 -0.77 3.71 -3.92
N ALA A 177 -1.62 3.04 -4.69
CA ALA A 177 -2.08 3.52 -6.00
C ALA A 177 -2.85 4.84 -5.87
N CYS A 178 -3.79 4.93 -4.93
CA CYS A 178 -4.55 6.16 -4.66
C CYS A 178 -3.64 7.29 -4.18
N ALA A 179 -2.63 6.99 -3.34
CA ALA A 179 -1.66 7.99 -2.91
C ALA A 179 -0.80 8.53 -4.07
N VAL A 180 -0.33 7.65 -4.96
CA VAL A 180 0.41 8.06 -6.18
C VAL A 180 -0.48 8.88 -7.10
N LEU A 181 -1.72 8.43 -7.34
CA LEU A 181 -2.67 9.10 -8.21
C LEU A 181 -3.03 10.49 -7.68
N ALA A 182 -3.45 10.60 -6.41
CA ALA A 182 -3.77 11.87 -5.76
C ALA A 182 -2.61 12.87 -5.84
N HIS A 183 -1.38 12.39 -5.61
CA HIS A 183 -0.19 13.23 -5.76
C HIS A 183 0.06 13.65 -7.21
N SER A 184 -0.06 12.72 -8.16
CA SER A 184 0.21 12.95 -9.59
C SER A 184 -0.79 13.89 -10.27
N ILE A 185 -2.05 13.89 -9.81
CA ILE A 185 -3.10 14.81 -10.28
C ILE A 185 -3.11 16.14 -9.51
N ARG A 186 -2.18 16.32 -8.55
CA ARG A 186 -2.06 17.52 -7.72
C ARG A 186 -3.33 17.82 -6.93
N LEU A 187 -3.93 16.78 -6.37
CA LEU A 187 -5.13 16.92 -5.55
C LEU A 187 -4.82 17.82 -4.34
N SER A 188 -5.62 18.88 -4.16
CA SER A 188 -5.45 19.79 -3.03
C SER A 188 -5.84 19.08 -1.72
N ARG A 189 -5.22 19.49 -0.61
CA ARG A 189 -5.56 18.98 0.74
C ARG A 189 -7.06 18.99 1.04
N PRO A 190 -7.82 20.09 0.83
CA PRO A 190 -9.25 20.08 1.13
C PRO A 190 -10.02 19.11 0.23
N ALA A 191 -9.69 19.04 -1.08
CA ALA A 191 -10.36 18.10 -1.99
C ALA A 191 -10.07 16.63 -1.60
N ALA A 192 -8.84 16.34 -1.19
CA ALA A 192 -8.45 15.02 -0.68
C ALA A 192 -9.22 14.65 0.60
N THR A 193 -9.37 15.60 1.53
CA THR A 193 -10.17 15.40 2.75
C THR A 193 -11.63 15.17 2.42
N VAL A 194 -12.24 15.98 1.54
CA VAL A 194 -13.63 15.79 1.12
C VAL A 194 -13.82 14.42 0.45
N ALA A 195 -12.96 14.05 -0.50
CA ALA A 195 -13.04 12.75 -1.16
C ALA A 195 -12.90 11.58 -0.18
N ALA A 196 -11.94 11.67 0.75
CA ALA A 196 -11.74 10.69 1.81
C ALA A 196 -12.95 10.59 2.75
N SER A 197 -13.51 11.72 3.18
CA SER A 197 -14.68 11.78 4.07
C SER A 197 -15.94 11.27 3.39
N VAL A 198 -16.16 11.57 2.10
CA VAL A 198 -17.30 11.05 1.33
C VAL A 198 -17.19 9.54 1.18
N LEU A 199 -16.02 9.03 0.81
CA LEU A 199 -15.79 7.59 0.68
C LEU A 199 -16.02 6.86 2.02
N LEU A 200 -15.43 7.37 3.10
CA LEU A 200 -15.59 6.81 4.44
C LEU A 200 -17.04 6.91 4.93
N GLY A 201 -17.69 8.05 4.73
CA GLY A 201 -19.08 8.25 5.11
C GLY A 201 -20.03 7.31 4.38
N TRP A 202 -19.86 7.14 3.06
CA TRP A 202 -20.62 6.16 2.28
C TRP A 202 -20.40 4.75 2.82
N GLN A 203 -19.15 4.33 2.96
CA GLN A 203 -18.84 2.97 3.43
C GLN A 203 -19.32 2.72 4.87
N LEU A 204 -19.30 3.74 5.72
CA LEU A 204 -19.83 3.68 7.09
C LEU A 204 -21.36 3.50 7.07
N VAL A 205 -22.08 4.20 6.19
CA VAL A 205 -23.53 4.02 6.01
C VAL A 205 -23.85 2.61 5.48
N ALA A 206 -23.06 2.11 4.53
CA ALA A 206 -23.20 0.73 4.03
C ALA A 206 -22.99 -0.30 5.17
N ALA A 207 -21.93 -0.15 5.96
CA ALA A 207 -21.67 -1.02 7.12
C ALA A 207 -22.76 -0.92 8.19
N TYR A 208 -23.25 0.29 8.48
CA TYR A 208 -24.31 0.52 9.47
C TYR A 208 -25.63 -0.14 9.03
N THR A 209 -26.07 0.10 7.78
CA THR A 209 -27.30 -0.49 7.26
C THR A 209 -27.22 -2.01 7.12
N ALA A 210 -26.05 -2.57 6.80
CA ALA A 210 -25.87 -4.02 6.76
C ALA A 210 -26.07 -4.70 8.13
N TRP A 211 -25.70 -4.02 9.23
CA TRP A 211 -25.70 -4.61 10.58
C TRP A 211 -26.86 -4.18 11.48
N VAL A 212 -27.36 -2.96 11.32
CA VAL A 212 -28.37 -2.37 12.21
C VAL A 212 -29.74 -2.28 11.55
N ASP A 213 -29.81 -1.92 10.27
CA ASP A 213 -31.07 -1.67 9.54
C ASP A 213 -31.13 -2.48 8.24
N ALA A 214 -31.27 -3.79 8.39
CA ALA A 214 -31.13 -4.77 7.30
C ALA A 214 -32.16 -4.58 6.17
N ASP A 215 -33.28 -3.90 6.42
CA ASP A 215 -34.33 -3.63 5.44
C ASP A 215 -33.94 -2.53 4.44
N ARG A 216 -32.92 -1.71 4.75
CA ARG A 216 -32.46 -0.57 3.91
C ARG A 216 -30.99 -0.66 3.56
N ARG A 217 -30.59 -1.77 2.94
CA ARG A 217 -29.19 -1.97 2.55
C ARG A 217 -28.71 -0.98 1.52
N VAL A 218 -27.63 -0.29 1.88
CA VAL A 218 -26.85 0.54 0.98
C VAL A 218 -25.60 -0.22 0.58
N ILE A 219 -25.36 -0.37 -0.73
CA ILE A 219 -24.15 -1.00 -1.24
C ILE A 219 -22.98 -0.02 -1.10
N GLY A 220 -21.92 -0.47 -0.43
CA GLY A 220 -20.68 0.27 -0.23
C GLY A 220 -19.72 0.12 -1.42
N PRO A 221 -18.94 1.17 -1.75
CA PRO A 221 -17.98 1.13 -2.86
C PRO A 221 -16.86 0.11 -2.67
N CYS A 222 -16.56 -0.30 -1.42
CA CYS A 222 -15.50 -1.25 -1.11
C CYS A 222 -16.02 -2.66 -0.76
N ASP A 223 -17.33 -2.89 -0.87
CA ASP A 223 -17.96 -4.17 -0.50
C ASP A 223 -17.43 -5.33 -1.34
N THR A 224 -17.15 -5.12 -2.63
CA THR A 224 -16.60 -6.15 -3.52
C THR A 224 -15.24 -6.66 -3.05
N ILE A 225 -14.35 -5.78 -2.58
CA ILE A 225 -13.06 -6.20 -2.00
C ILE A 225 -13.27 -6.86 -0.63
N GLY A 226 -14.27 -6.41 0.13
CA GLY A 226 -14.69 -7.07 1.37
C GLY A 226 -15.21 -8.49 1.14
N ALA A 227 -16.00 -8.70 0.10
CA ALA A 227 -16.56 -9.99 -0.29
C ALA A 227 -15.48 -10.96 -0.79
N VAL A 228 -14.46 -10.47 -1.52
CA VAL A 228 -13.27 -11.26 -1.87
C VAL A 228 -12.59 -11.86 -0.64
N ALA A 229 -12.56 -11.15 0.49
CA ALA A 229 -11.96 -11.69 1.72
C ALA A 229 -12.73 -12.90 2.28
N LEU A 230 -13.99 -13.08 1.86
CA LEU A 230 -14.90 -14.15 2.29
C LEU A 230 -15.04 -15.28 1.26
N TRP A 231 -14.26 -15.26 0.18
CA TRP A 231 -14.21 -16.34 -0.83
C TRP A 231 -13.80 -17.72 -0.27
N GLY A 232 -13.44 -17.81 1.01
CA GLY A 232 -13.29 -19.08 1.71
C GLY A 232 -14.60 -19.87 1.85
N VAL A 233 -15.76 -19.20 1.82
CA VAL A 233 -17.10 -19.81 1.90
C VAL A 233 -17.74 -19.89 0.52
N GLU A 234 -17.92 -18.75 -0.14
CA GLU A 234 -18.61 -18.63 -1.42
C GLU A 234 -17.85 -17.70 -2.36
N VAL A 235 -17.64 -18.16 -3.60
CA VAL A 235 -16.95 -17.39 -4.63
C VAL A 235 -17.98 -16.79 -5.58
N ASN A 236 -18.03 -15.45 -5.63
CA ASN A 236 -18.89 -14.73 -6.58
C ASN A 236 -18.03 -13.99 -7.62
N ALA A 237 -18.36 -14.18 -8.90
CA ALA A 237 -17.63 -13.55 -10.01
C ALA A 237 -17.75 -12.01 -10.01
N LEU A 238 -18.83 -11.46 -9.45
CA LEU A 238 -19.01 -10.00 -9.36
C LEU A 238 -17.98 -9.33 -8.46
N ASP A 239 -17.48 -10.04 -7.43
CA ASP A 239 -16.48 -9.48 -6.50
C ASP A 239 -15.13 -9.24 -7.20
N ALA A 240 -14.87 -9.94 -8.30
CA ALA A 240 -13.68 -9.73 -9.13
C ALA A 240 -13.62 -8.31 -9.73
N LEU A 241 -14.76 -7.60 -9.82
CA LEU A 241 -14.79 -6.19 -10.22
C LEU A 241 -14.00 -5.30 -9.25
N GLY A 242 -14.02 -5.60 -7.94
CA GLY A 242 -13.22 -4.89 -6.95
C GLY A 242 -11.73 -5.06 -7.20
N VAL A 243 -11.30 -6.29 -7.48
CA VAL A 243 -9.90 -6.62 -7.83
C VAL A 243 -9.51 -5.93 -9.14
N ALA A 244 -10.37 -5.97 -10.15
CA ALA A 244 -10.13 -5.31 -11.44
C ALA A 244 -10.00 -3.78 -11.29
N ALA A 245 -10.82 -3.16 -10.44
CA ALA A 245 -10.71 -1.73 -10.13
C ALA A 245 -9.37 -1.40 -9.47
N VAL A 246 -8.88 -2.23 -8.54
CA VAL A 246 -7.55 -2.05 -7.93
C VAL A 246 -6.45 -2.20 -8.98
N VAL A 247 -6.53 -3.19 -9.86
CA VAL A 247 -5.57 -3.37 -10.96
C VAL A 247 -5.55 -2.12 -11.85
N ALA A 248 -6.72 -1.56 -12.19
CA ALA A 248 -6.82 -0.33 -12.96
C ALA A 248 -6.16 0.86 -12.24
N LEU A 249 -6.36 1.00 -10.93
CA LEU A 249 -5.69 2.03 -10.12
C LEU A 249 -4.17 1.86 -10.12
N VAL A 250 -3.68 0.62 -9.98
CA VAL A 250 -2.24 0.30 -10.02
C VAL A 250 -1.64 0.66 -11.38
N LEU A 251 -2.28 0.27 -12.48
CA LEU A 251 -1.84 0.63 -13.83
C LEU A 251 -1.86 2.15 -14.02
N GLY A 252 -2.91 2.83 -13.57
CA GLY A 252 -3.00 4.28 -13.58
C GLY A 252 -1.86 4.95 -12.82
N ALA A 253 -1.53 4.45 -11.62
CA ALA A 253 -0.42 4.93 -10.80
C ALA A 253 0.93 4.75 -11.51
N LEU A 254 1.18 3.59 -12.13
CA LEU A 254 2.42 3.31 -12.86
C LEU A 254 2.56 4.17 -14.13
N VAL A 255 1.46 4.45 -14.83
CA VAL A 255 1.45 5.35 -15.99
C VAL A 255 1.67 6.80 -15.57
N ARG A 256 1.10 7.23 -14.44
CA ARG A 256 1.15 8.63 -13.97
C ARG A 256 2.35 8.95 -13.07
N CYS A 257 3.15 7.98 -12.64
CA CYS A 257 4.27 8.20 -11.71
C CYS A 257 5.32 9.21 -12.21
N GLY A 258 5.45 9.42 -13.53
CA GLY A 258 6.33 10.47 -14.09
C GLY A 258 5.91 11.91 -13.75
N ARG A 259 4.68 12.11 -13.27
CA ARG A 259 4.11 13.41 -12.91
C ARG A 259 4.22 13.76 -11.42
N LEU A 260 4.91 12.95 -10.62
CA LEU A 260 5.14 13.24 -9.20
C LEU A 260 5.92 14.56 -9.03
N ARG A 261 5.63 15.31 -7.95
CA ARG A 261 6.23 16.64 -7.70
C ARG A 261 7.64 16.48 -7.14
N ILE A 262 8.63 17.06 -7.81
CA ILE A 262 10.04 16.93 -7.42
C ILE A 262 10.26 17.53 -6.02
N ASP A 263 9.72 18.71 -5.72
CA ASP A 263 9.97 19.37 -4.43
C ASP A 263 9.48 18.53 -3.23
N ALA A 264 8.36 17.84 -3.40
CA ALA A 264 7.82 16.95 -2.38
C ALA A 264 8.71 15.71 -2.21
N LEU A 265 9.20 15.14 -3.31
CA LEU A 265 10.14 14.02 -3.30
C LEU A 265 11.48 14.39 -2.66
N VAL A 266 12.03 15.58 -2.96
CA VAL A 266 13.26 16.11 -2.32
C VAL A 266 13.06 16.23 -0.82
N ARG A 267 12.00 16.94 -0.40
CA ARG A 267 11.70 17.17 1.02
C ARG A 267 11.55 15.86 1.78
N ARG A 268 10.82 14.89 1.22
CA ARG A 268 10.63 13.57 1.82
C ARG A 268 11.93 12.77 1.88
N ALA A 269 12.75 12.82 0.84
CA ALA A 269 14.05 12.15 0.81
C ALA A 269 15.00 12.70 1.88
N ASP A 270 15.06 14.02 2.04
CA ASP A 270 15.89 14.68 3.05
C ASP A 270 15.42 14.32 4.48
N LEU A 271 14.11 14.37 4.74
CA LEU A 271 13.54 13.96 6.04
C LEU A 271 13.84 12.50 6.38
N VAL A 272 13.71 11.59 5.40
CA VAL A 272 14.02 10.16 5.60
C VAL A 272 15.51 9.96 5.87
N SER A 273 16.39 10.69 5.18
CA SER A 273 17.82 10.65 5.44
C SER A 273 18.16 11.13 6.85
N GLN A 274 17.55 12.23 7.30
CA GLN A 274 17.74 12.77 8.65
C GLN A 274 17.19 11.82 9.72
N LEU A 275 16.03 11.21 9.50
CA LEU A 275 15.47 10.18 10.40
C LEU A 275 16.38 8.98 10.53
N ARG A 276 16.94 8.48 9.41
CA ARG A 276 17.88 7.36 9.44
C ARG A 276 19.14 7.73 10.22
N PHE A 277 19.68 8.92 10.00
CA PHE A 277 20.83 9.43 10.75
C PHE A 277 20.53 9.54 12.25
N ALA A 278 19.43 10.19 12.62
CA ALA A 278 19.02 10.35 14.01
C ALA A 278 18.76 9.00 14.71
N ALA A 279 18.17 8.04 13.99
CA ALA A 279 17.99 6.68 14.50
C ALA A 279 19.33 5.96 14.72
N THR A 280 20.30 6.12 13.81
CA THR A 280 21.64 5.55 13.98
C THR A 280 22.42 6.20 15.13
N THR A 281 22.20 7.49 15.40
CA THR A 281 22.81 8.19 16.55
C THR A 281 21.98 8.08 17.83
N GLN A 282 20.90 7.27 17.84
CA GLN A 282 19.96 7.09 18.95
C GLN A 282 19.36 8.39 19.52
N ASP A 283 19.30 9.46 18.72
CA ASP A 283 18.65 10.71 19.11
C ASP A 283 17.14 10.61 18.91
N LEU A 284 16.47 9.96 19.88
CA LEU A 284 15.04 9.72 19.85
C LEU A 284 14.22 11.02 19.83
N ARG A 285 14.74 12.12 20.39
CA ARG A 285 14.06 13.42 20.36
C ARG A 285 13.95 13.94 18.94
N THR A 286 15.05 13.89 18.19
CA THR A 286 15.09 14.30 16.79
C THR A 286 14.24 13.37 15.92
N VAL A 287 14.23 12.05 16.20
CA VAL A 287 13.35 11.11 15.48
C VAL A 287 11.87 11.46 15.65
N VAL A 288 11.42 11.73 16.87
CA VAL A 288 10.02 12.07 17.15
C VAL A 288 9.63 13.40 16.51
N LEU A 289 10.50 14.40 16.53
CA LEU A 289 10.26 15.71 15.90
C LEU A 289 10.14 15.60 14.38
N LEU A 290 11.07 14.89 13.72
CA LEU A 290 11.08 14.74 12.27
C LEU A 290 9.90 13.90 11.76
N ARG A 291 9.46 12.89 12.53
CA ARG A 291 8.29 12.08 12.17
C ARG A 291 7.01 12.91 12.06
N ARG A 292 6.87 13.99 12.86
CA ARG A 292 5.71 14.88 12.79
C ARG A 292 5.69 15.76 11.52
N GLN A 293 6.81 15.86 10.80
CA GLN A 293 6.94 16.67 9.60
C GLN A 293 6.77 15.87 8.29
N LEU A 294 6.69 14.53 8.40
CA LEU A 294 6.36 13.61 7.31
C LEU A 294 4.85 13.45 7.13
#